data_AF-A0A0F9QWB7-F1
#
_entry.id   AF-A0A0F9QWB7-F1
#
_cell.length_a   1.000
_cell.length_b   1.000
_cell.length_c   1.000
_cell.angle_alpha   90.00
_cell.angle_beta   90.00
_cell.angle_gamma   90.00
#
_symmetry.space_group_name_H-M   'P 1'
#
loop_
_entity.id
_entity.type
_entity.pdbx_description
1 polymer ?
#
loop_
_entity_poly.entity_id
_entity_poly.type
_entity_poly.pdbx_seq_one_letter_code
_entity_poly.pdbx_strand_id
1 'polypeptide(L)' 'MIRELLKRLTTAQYKQLRYAHEQGIAQYIELDDDIFVGVNVGPLRHLEILELVGVWAYGRIR' A
#
# COMPACT_ATOMS: atom_id res chain seq x y z
N MET A 1 7.43 -9.27 -1.81
CA MET A 1 8.00 -8.34 -0.80
C MET A 1 6.95 -7.61 0.03
N ILE A 2 5.68 -7.51 -0.44
CA ILE A 2 4.56 -6.91 0.32
C ILE A 2 4.46 -7.42 1.77
N ARG A 3 4.61 -8.73 2.00
CA ARG A 3 4.46 -9.32 3.34
C ARG A 3 5.44 -8.77 4.36
N GLU A 4 6.67 -8.47 3.96
CA GLU A 4 7.68 -7.89 4.86
C GLU A 4 7.39 -6.42 5.14
N LEU A 5 6.90 -5.66 4.15
CA LEU A 5 6.47 -4.28 4.35
C LEU A 5 5.25 -4.19 5.28
N LEU A 6 4.30 -5.11 5.16
CA LEU A 6 3.13 -5.16 6.05
C LEU A 6 3.53 -5.41 7.52
N LYS A 7 4.62 -6.14 7.78
CA LYS A 7 5.15 -6.33 9.14
C LYS A 7 5.80 -5.08 9.72
N ARG A 8 6.26 -4.15 8.88
CA ARG A 8 6.84 -2.86 9.31
C ARG A 8 5.78 -1.82 9.67
N LEU A 9 4.53 -2.05 9.29
CA LEU A 9 3.43 -1.14 9.60
C LEU A 9 3.14 -1.16 11.11
N THR A 10 2.87 0.03 11.64
CA THR A 10 2.24 0.15 12.95
C THR A 10 0.84 -0.47 12.92
N THR A 11 0.32 -0.83 14.10
CA THR A 11 -1.04 -1.38 14.21
C THR A 11 -2.11 -0.44 13.64
N ALA A 12 -1.94 0.87 13.77
CA ALA A 12 -2.88 1.86 13.24
C ALA A 12 -2.87 1.88 11.70
N GLN A 13 -1.68 1.93 11.11
CA GLN A 13 -1.48 1.90 9.66
C GLN A 13 -2.05 0.62 9.04
N TYR A 14 -1.77 -0.53 9.65
CA TYR A 14 -2.33 -1.81 9.20
C TYR A 14 -3.87 -1.83 9.27
N LYS A 15 -4.45 -1.33 10.37
CA LYS A 15 -5.92 -1.22 10.51
C LYS A 15 -6.53 -0.30 9.45
N GLN A 16 -5.87 0.81 9.12
CA GLN A 16 -6.32 1.73 8.08
C GLN A 16 -6.35 1.06 6.70
N LEU A 17 -5.28 0.36 6.32
CA LEU A 17 -5.25 -0.39 5.05
C LEU A 17 -6.26 -1.53 5.05
N ARG A 18 -6.44 -2.24 6.16
CA ARG A 18 -7.45 -3.29 6.28
C ARG A 18 -8.86 -2.76 6.10
N TYR A 19 -9.18 -1.62 6.72
CA TYR A 19 -10.48 -0.98 6.54
C TYR A 19 -10.69 -0.56 5.08
N ALA A 20 -9.70 0.10 4.47
CA ALA A 20 -9.77 0.50 3.06
C ALA A 20 -9.95 -0.71 2.13
N HIS A 21 -9.27 -1.83 2.42
CA HIS A 21 -9.42 -3.09 1.71
C HIS A 21 -10.86 -3.62 1.79
N GLU A 22 -11.43 -3.68 3.00
CA GLU A 22 -12.80 -4.17 3.24
C GLU A 22 -13.86 -3.28 2.57
N GLN A 23 -13.59 -1.97 2.45
CA GLN A 23 -14.49 -1.01 1.81
C GLN A 23 -14.25 -0.85 0.30
N GLY A 24 -13.25 -1.52 -0.29
CA GLY A 24 -12.88 -1.35 -1.71
C GLY A 24 -12.32 0.04 -2.03
N ILE A 25 -11.81 0.76 -1.02
CA ILE A 25 -11.27 2.11 -1.16
C ILE A 25 -9.79 2.04 -1.51
N ALA A 26 -9.36 2.86 -2.47
CA ALA A 26 -7.95 3.05 -2.79
C ALA A 26 -7.26 3.81 -1.65
N GLN A 27 -6.26 3.19 -1.03
CA GLN A 27 -5.50 3.79 0.06
C GLN A 27 -4.07 3.28 0.05
N TYR A 28 -3.11 4.14 0.37
CA TYR A 28 -1.73 3.74 0.57
C TYR A 28 -1.14 4.42 1.80
N ILE A 29 -0.03 3.84 2.26
CA ILE A 29 0.78 4.36 3.33
C ILE A 29 2.18 4.49 2.79
N GLU A 30 2.71 5.69 2.88
CA GLU A 30 4.11 6.00 2.62
C GLU A 30 4.96 5.45 3.77
N LEU A 31 6.08 4.86 3.38
CA LEU A 31 7.14 4.33 4.20
C LEU A 31 8.42 5.11 3.88
N ASP A 32 9.53 4.74 4.52
CA ASP A 32 10.83 5.33 4.25
C ASP A 32 11.23 5.20 2.76
N ASP A 33 12.06 6.13 2.28
CA ASP A 33 12.65 6.17 0.93
C ASP A 33 11.64 6.24 -0.23
N ASP A 34 10.58 7.04 -0.09
CA ASP A 34 9.52 7.22 -1.10
C ASP A 34 8.83 5.90 -1.50
N ILE A 35 8.83 4.90 -0.61
CA ILE A 35 8.17 3.62 -0.85
C ILE A 35 6.74 3.70 -0.33
N PHE A 36 5.79 3.06 -1.01
CA PHE A 36 4.44 2.89 -0.48
C PHE A 36 4.04 1.43 -0.38
N VAL A 37 3.12 1.14 0.53
CA VAL A 37 2.28 -0.07 0.53
C VAL A 37 0.82 0.35 0.59
N GLY A 38 -0.02 -0.24 -0.26
CA GLY A 38 -1.40 0.18 -0.41
C GLY A 38 -2.34 -0.95 -0.81
N VAL A 39 -3.63 -0.64 -0.79
CA VAL A 39 -4.72 -1.51 -1.18
C VAL A 39 -5.61 -0.80 -2.18
N ASN A 40 -6.13 -1.55 -3.15
CA ASN A 40 -7.00 -1.07 -4.23
C ASN A 40 -6.41 0.14 -4.98
N VAL A 41 -5.08 0.32 -4.94
CA VAL A 41 -4.38 1.39 -5.63
C VAL A 41 -4.24 0.99 -7.09
N GLY A 42 -4.97 1.71 -7.94
CA GLY A 42 -4.82 1.64 -9.39
C GLY A 42 -3.58 2.42 -9.87
N PRO A 43 -3.43 2.60 -11.20
CA PRO A 43 -2.38 3.44 -11.77
C PRO A 43 -2.65 4.92 -11.45
N LEU A 44 -2.19 5.37 -10.29
CA LEU A 44 -2.12 6.78 -9.93
C LEU A 44 -0.86 7.39 -10.57
N ARG A 45 -0.96 8.63 -11.08
CA ARG A 45 0.11 9.27 -11.87
C ARG A 45 1.45 9.37 -11.13
N HIS A 46 1.41 9.43 -9.80
CA HIS A 46 2.57 9.59 -8.93
C HIS A 46 2.99 8.29 -8.24
N LEU A 47 2.37 7.14 -8.57
CA LEU A 47 2.71 5.85 -7.98
C LEU A 47 3.22 4.89 -9.05
N GLU A 48 4.47 4.47 -8.91
CA GLU A 48 5.06 3.38 -9.68
C GLU A 48 4.85 2.07 -8.93
N ILE A 49 3.86 1.26 -9.35
CA ILE A 49 3.60 -0.06 -8.75
C ILE A 49 4.73 -1.02 -9.14
N LEU A 50 5.46 -1.53 -8.14
CA LEU A 50 6.55 -2.49 -8.32
C LEU A 50 6.11 -3.94 -8.13
N GLU A 51 5.15 -4.20 -7.24
CA GLU A 51 4.52 -5.52 -7.06
C GLU A 51 3.04 -5.34 -6.75
N LEU A 52 2.22 -6.22 -7.31
CA LEU A 52 0.78 -6.29 -7.08
C LEU A 52 0.41 -7.74 -6.71
N VAL A 53 -0.27 -7.92 -5.57
CA VAL A 53 -0.75 -9.22 -5.08
C VAL A 53 -2.22 -9.10 -4.72
N GLY A 54 -3.08 -9.56 -5.62
CA GLY A 54 -4.52 -9.32 -5.51
C GLY A 54 -4.80 -7.82 -5.58
N VAL A 55 -5.31 -7.26 -4.49
CA VAL A 55 -5.58 -5.83 -4.35
C VAL A 55 -4.52 -5.08 -3.55
N TRP A 56 -3.48 -5.77 -3.07
CA TRP A 56 -2.37 -5.15 -2.35
C TRP A 56 -1.26 -4.77 -3.33
N ALA A 57 -0.72 -3.57 -3.21
CA ALA A 57 0.41 -3.12 -4.01
C ALA A 57 1.52 -2.57 -3.13
N TYR A 58 2.77 -2.68 -3.60
CA TYR A 58 3.85 -1.81 -3.14
C TYR A 58 4.56 -1.20 -4.33
N GLY A 59 5.20 -0.06 -4.10
CA GLY A 59 5.88 0.64 -5.15
C GLY A 59 6.64 1.87 -4.66
N ARG A 60 6.94 2.77 -5.60
CA ARG A 60 7.59 4.06 -5.33
C ARG A 60 6.62 5.21 -5.59
N ILE A 61 6.80 6.29 -4.84
CA ILE A 61 6.15 7.57 -5.03
C ILE A 61 7.08 8.43 -5.92
N ARG A 62 6.58 9.01 -7.01
CA ARG A 62 7.34 9.83 -7.97
C ARG A 62 6.56 11.05 -8.43
#